data_AF-A0A840NST6-F1
#
_entry.id   AF-A0A840NST6-F1
#
_cell.length_a   1.000
_cell.length_b   1.000
_cell.length_c   1.000
_cell.angle_alpha   90.00
_cell.angle_beta   90.00
_cell.angle_gamma   90.00
#
_symmetry.space_group_name_H-M   'P 1'
#
loop_
_entity.id
_entity.type
_entity.pdbx_description
1 polymer ?
#
loop_
_entity_poly.entity_id
_entity_poly.type
_entity_poly.pdbx_seq_one_letter_code
_entity_poly.pdbx_strand_id
1 'polypeptide(L)'
;MALFKIIAKVTRRIYERSLPTREIYLDRIAKAQVNRPKRSFLGCANQAHGFAACSPINKERLKHNIVGNIGIITAYNDILSAHHPFESFPHLIKEAARVAGGVAQVTSGVPAMCYGATQGYAGMKLSLFSRDVIAMATVIGLSHDIFDCCTVSWGL
;
A
#
# COMPACT_ATOMS: atom_id res chain seq x y z
N MET A 1 15.58 -17.76 32.29
CA MET A 1 15.70 -18.30 30.91
C MET A 1 14.46 -19.07 30.39
N ALA A 2 13.24 -18.80 30.90
CA ALA A 2 12.02 -19.49 30.43
C ALA A 2 11.31 -18.78 29.25
N LEU A 3 11.47 -17.46 29.10
CA LEU A 3 10.81 -16.65 28.07
C LEU A 3 11.18 -17.11 26.64
N PHE A 4 12.44 -17.48 26.41
CA PHE A 4 12.94 -17.94 25.10
C PHE A 4 12.37 -19.30 24.68
N LYS A 5 12.15 -20.23 25.63
CA LYS A 5 11.59 -21.56 25.34
C LYS A 5 10.13 -21.49 24.89
N ILE A 6 9.34 -20.61 25.51
CA ILE A 6 7.93 -20.42 25.14
C ILE A 6 7.84 -19.77 23.76
N ILE A 7 8.62 -18.72 23.50
CA ILE A 7 8.66 -18.07 22.18
C ILE A 7 9.04 -19.09 21.09
N ALA A 8 10.11 -19.87 21.30
CA ALA A 8 10.53 -20.89 20.33
C ALA A 8 9.44 -21.95 20.10
N LYS A 9 8.76 -22.42 21.15
CA LYS A 9 7.65 -23.37 21.04
C LYS A 9 6.48 -22.80 20.26
N VAL A 10 6.07 -21.56 20.53
CA VAL A 10 4.97 -20.89 19.83
C VAL A 10 5.33 -20.62 18.37
N THR A 11 6.54 -20.14 18.08
CA THR A 11 7.02 -19.92 16.72
C THR A 11 7.02 -21.21 15.92
N ARG A 12 7.55 -22.31 16.49
CA ARG A 12 7.53 -23.64 15.85
C ARG A 12 6.10 -24.10 15.55
N ARG A 13 5.17 -23.93 16.51
CA ARG A 13 3.75 -24.28 16.31
C ARG A 13 3.11 -23.46 15.20
N ILE A 14 3.40 -22.16 15.10
CA ILE A 14 2.88 -21.30 14.04
C ILE A 14 3.44 -21.73 12.69
N TYR A 15 4.75 -22.01 12.60
CA TYR A 15 5.42 -22.49 11.39
C TYR A 15 4.82 -23.81 10.90
N GLU A 16 4.76 -24.83 11.75
CA GLU A 16 4.24 -26.16 11.37
C GLU A 16 2.78 -26.09 10.92
N ARG A 17 1.95 -25.28 11.60
CA ARG A 17 0.53 -25.09 11.24
C ARG A 17 0.36 -24.31 9.93
N SER A 18 1.23 -23.33 9.65
CA SER A 18 1.10 -22.46 8.48
C SER A 18 1.83 -22.97 7.24
N LEU A 19 2.67 -24.01 7.37
CA LEU A 19 3.53 -24.49 6.29
C LEU A 19 2.77 -24.68 4.95
N PRO A 20 1.62 -25.40 4.89
CA PRO A 20 0.96 -25.64 3.61
C PRO A 20 0.42 -24.37 2.94
N THR A 21 -0.11 -23.42 3.73
CA THR A 21 -0.64 -22.16 3.20
C THR A 21 0.46 -21.14 2.91
N ARG A 22 1.56 -21.18 3.66
CA ARG A 22 2.73 -20.33 3.45
C ARG A 22 3.45 -20.67 2.17
N GLU A 23 3.60 -21.95 1.83
CA GLU A 23 4.21 -22.39 0.57
C GLU A 23 3.43 -21.88 -0.64
N ILE A 24 2.10 -22.02 -0.62
CA ILE A 24 1.22 -21.49 -1.68
C ILE A 24 1.37 -19.97 -1.81
N TYR A 25 1.42 -19.25 -0.67
CA TYR A 25 1.62 -17.81 -0.68
C TYR A 25 2.97 -17.41 -1.29
N LEU A 26 4.06 -18.08 -0.88
CA LEU A 26 5.41 -17.77 -1.38
C LEU A 26 5.55 -18.06 -2.88
N ASP A 27 4.94 -19.14 -3.37
CA ASP A 27 4.88 -19.43 -4.81
C ASP A 27 4.17 -18.31 -5.60
N ARG A 28 3.03 -17.81 -5.09
CA ARG A 28 2.32 -16.67 -5.69
C ARG A 28 3.18 -15.41 -5.71
N ILE A 29 3.90 -15.12 -4.63
CA ILE A 29 4.81 -13.97 -4.56
C ILE A 29 5.97 -14.13 -5.55
N ALA A 30 6.58 -15.31 -5.65
CA ALA A 30 7.65 -15.57 -6.61
C ALA A 30 7.17 -15.37 -8.06
N LYS A 31 5.98 -15.89 -8.40
CA LYS A 31 5.36 -15.67 -9.72
C LYS A 31 5.07 -14.19 -10.00
N ALA A 32 4.57 -13.45 -9.01
CA ALA A 32 4.32 -12.01 -9.14
C ALA A 32 5.63 -11.21 -9.31
N GLN A 33 6.71 -11.60 -8.62
CA GLN A 33 8.01 -10.94 -8.75
C GLN A 33 8.65 -11.13 -10.14
N VAL A 34 8.43 -12.26 -10.80
CA VAL A 34 8.84 -12.49 -12.19
C VAL A 34 7.99 -11.64 -13.14
N ASN A 35 6.70 -11.48 -12.83
CA ASN A 35 5.75 -10.65 -13.57
C ASN A 35 5.69 -9.22 -13.04
N ARG A 36 6.84 -8.54 -12.94
CA ARG A 36 6.88 -7.11 -12.54
C ARG A 36 6.00 -6.25 -13.47
N PRO A 37 5.52 -5.08 -12.99
CA PRO A 37 4.80 -4.11 -13.82
C PRO A 37 5.49 -3.88 -15.17
N LYS A 38 4.84 -4.32 -16.24
CA LYS A 38 5.31 -4.16 -17.63
C LYS A 38 4.66 -2.93 -18.24
N ARG A 39 4.98 -1.75 -17.70
CA ARG A 39 4.35 -0.47 -18.08
C ARG A 39 4.38 -0.19 -19.58
N SER A 40 5.47 -0.59 -20.26
CA SER A 40 5.65 -0.46 -21.71
C SER A 40 4.70 -1.32 -22.54
N PHE A 41 4.13 -2.38 -21.95
CA PHE A 41 3.18 -3.28 -22.60
C PHE A 41 1.72 -2.96 -22.26
N LEU A 42 1.46 -1.98 -21.39
CA LEU A 42 0.10 -1.52 -21.11
C LEU A 42 -0.50 -0.88 -22.37
N GLY A 43 -1.78 -1.12 -22.64
CA GLY A 43 -2.49 -0.44 -23.72
C GLY A 43 -2.46 1.09 -23.55
N CYS A 44 -2.56 1.83 -24.66
CA CYS A 44 -2.44 3.29 -24.67
C CYS A 44 -3.37 3.99 -23.66
N ALA A 45 -4.59 3.47 -23.46
CA ALA A 45 -5.53 4.00 -22.46
C ALA A 45 -5.00 3.84 -21.03
N ASN A 46 -4.49 2.67 -20.67
CA ASN A 46 -3.93 2.40 -19.34
C ASN A 46 -2.70 3.28 -19.06
N GLN A 47 -1.84 3.49 -20.06
CA GLN A 47 -0.72 4.43 -19.94
C GLN A 47 -1.18 5.89 -19.82
N ALA A 48 -2.23 6.28 -20.55
CA ALA A 48 -2.75 7.64 -20.52
C ALA A 48 -3.35 8.00 -19.15
N HIS A 49 -4.16 7.10 -18.57
CA HIS A 49 -4.77 7.27 -17.26
C HIS A 49 -3.76 7.09 -16.13
N GLY A 50 -2.96 6.01 -16.18
CA GLY A 50 -1.98 5.67 -15.14
C GLY A 50 -0.94 6.76 -14.91
N PHE A 51 -0.61 7.56 -15.94
CA PHE A 51 0.39 8.63 -15.86
C PHE A 51 -0.23 10.02 -16.05
N ALA A 52 -1.55 10.17 -15.89
CA ALA A 52 -2.24 11.44 -16.17
C ALA A 52 -1.73 12.60 -15.29
N ALA A 53 -1.48 12.31 -14.01
CA ALA A 53 -1.00 13.30 -13.03
C ALA A 53 0.53 13.46 -13.02
N CYS A 54 1.26 12.76 -13.90
CA CYS A 54 2.71 12.86 -13.99
C CYS A 54 3.13 14.04 -14.88
N SER A 55 4.26 14.68 -14.55
CA SER A 55 4.90 15.63 -15.47
C SER A 55 5.24 14.97 -16.81
N PRO A 56 5.38 15.73 -17.92
CA PRO A 56 5.67 15.16 -19.23
C PRO A 56 6.89 14.23 -19.23
N ILE A 57 7.97 14.64 -18.56
CA ILE A 57 9.21 13.85 -18.43
C ILE A 57 8.99 12.56 -17.64
N ASN A 58 8.23 12.59 -16.54
CA ASN A 58 7.94 11.40 -15.75
C ASN A 58 7.02 10.44 -16.52
N LYS A 59 6.05 10.97 -17.27
CA LYS A 59 5.17 10.19 -18.14
C LYS A 59 5.97 9.44 -19.20
N GLU A 60 6.92 10.10 -19.85
CA GLU A 60 7.79 9.47 -20.84
C GLU A 60 8.68 8.38 -20.22
N ARG A 61 9.32 8.68 -19.08
CA ARG A 61 10.18 7.72 -18.36
C ARG A 61 9.41 6.49 -17.87
N LEU A 62 8.19 6.67 -17.37
CA LEU A 62 7.32 5.58 -16.91
C LEU A 62 6.81 4.71 -18.07
N LYS A 63 6.43 5.33 -19.20
CA LYS A 63 6.01 4.60 -20.41
C LYS A 63 7.07 3.62 -20.91
N HIS A 64 8.34 4.02 -20.85
CA HIS A 64 9.47 3.19 -21.26
C HIS A 64 10.01 2.29 -20.13
N ASN A 65 9.34 2.26 -18.98
CA ASN A 65 9.71 1.47 -17.80
C ASN A 65 11.15 1.77 -17.28
N ILE A 66 11.61 3.01 -17.43
CA ILE A 66 12.99 3.44 -17.12
C ILE A 66 13.14 3.77 -15.62
N VAL A 67 12.08 4.22 -14.97
CA VAL A 67 12.10 4.69 -13.58
C VAL A 67 11.12 3.92 -12.72
N GLY A 68 11.45 3.81 -11.43
CA GLY A 68 10.54 3.23 -10.44
C GLY A 68 9.32 4.12 -10.19
N ASN A 69 8.18 3.51 -9.87
CA ASN A 69 6.95 4.20 -9.49
C ASN A 69 6.44 3.72 -8.14
N ILE A 70 6.27 4.65 -7.20
CA ILE A 70 5.80 4.39 -5.85
C ILE A 70 4.30 4.70 -5.77
N GLY A 71 3.49 3.72 -5.38
CA GLY A 71 2.08 3.95 -5.02
C GLY A 71 1.97 4.51 -3.60
N ILE A 72 1.24 5.60 -3.42
CA ILE A 72 1.00 6.22 -2.11
C ILE A 72 -0.44 5.93 -1.70
N ILE A 73 -0.62 5.22 -0.60
CA ILE A 73 -1.93 5.06 0.06
C ILE A 73 -1.97 5.98 1.28
N THR A 74 -2.99 6.82 1.35
CA THR A 74 -3.18 7.78 2.46
C THR A 74 -4.55 7.61 3.09
N ALA A 75 -4.61 7.68 4.41
CA ALA A 75 -5.84 7.72 5.19
C ALA A 75 -6.13 9.13 5.73
N TYR A 76 -5.59 10.15 5.07
CA TYR A 76 -5.81 11.55 5.44
C TYR A 76 -7.29 11.89 5.52
N ASN A 77 -7.66 12.55 6.61
CA ASN A 77 -8.87 13.33 6.75
C ASN A 77 -8.65 14.39 7.84
N ASP A 78 -9.47 15.43 7.82
CA ASP A 78 -9.33 16.56 8.74
C ASP A 78 -9.81 16.25 10.17
N ILE A 79 -10.55 15.15 10.36
CA ILE A 79 -11.24 14.85 11.63
C ILE A 79 -10.36 14.09 12.63
N LEU A 80 -9.33 13.37 12.15
CA LEU A 80 -8.44 12.59 13.00
C LEU A 80 -7.12 13.32 13.21
N SER A 81 -6.89 13.81 14.44
CA SER A 81 -5.66 14.53 14.80
C SER A 81 -4.39 13.76 14.47
N ALA A 82 -4.37 12.45 14.71
CA ALA A 82 -3.24 11.57 14.37
C ALA A 82 -2.96 11.48 12.85
N HIS A 83 -3.94 11.84 12.01
CA HIS A 83 -3.84 11.77 10.56
C HIS A 83 -3.54 13.13 9.92
N HIS A 84 -3.58 14.23 10.68
CA HIS A 84 -3.22 15.57 10.17
C HIS A 84 -1.86 15.59 9.45
N PRO A 85 -0.79 14.90 9.91
CA PRO A 85 0.47 14.86 9.16
C PRO A 85 0.34 14.30 7.73
N PHE A 86 -0.65 13.42 7.48
CA PHE A 86 -0.85 12.75 6.20
C PHE A 86 -1.33 13.69 5.08
N GLU A 87 -1.72 14.93 5.40
CA GLU A 87 -1.96 15.97 4.41
C GLU A 87 -0.70 16.23 3.58
N SER A 88 0.43 16.39 4.28
CA SER A 88 1.71 16.80 3.69
C SER A 88 2.55 15.64 3.16
N PHE A 89 2.34 14.43 3.69
CA PHE A 89 3.16 13.26 3.38
C PHE A 89 3.18 12.92 1.88
N PRO A 90 2.06 12.91 1.14
CA PRO A 90 2.09 12.65 -0.29
C PRO A 90 3.02 13.59 -1.07
N HIS A 91 3.09 14.87 -0.68
CA HIS A 91 4.00 15.83 -1.30
C HIS A 91 5.46 15.49 -0.98
N LEU A 92 5.78 15.24 0.30
CA LEU A 92 7.13 14.88 0.74
C LEU A 92 7.63 13.58 0.09
N ILE A 93 6.76 12.57 -0.03
CA ILE A 93 7.09 11.29 -0.68
C ILE A 93 7.36 11.48 -2.17
N LYS A 94 6.54 12.28 -2.86
CA LYS A 94 6.75 12.60 -4.28
C LYS A 94 8.09 13.31 -4.49
N GLU A 95 8.42 14.26 -3.63
CA GLU A 95 9.68 14.99 -3.72
C GLU A 95 10.88 14.09 -3.42
N ALA A 96 10.80 13.26 -2.38
CA ALA A 96 11.85 12.28 -2.07
C ALA A 96 12.06 11.28 -3.22
N ALA A 97 10.98 10.76 -3.82
CA ALA A 97 11.05 9.88 -4.98
C ALA A 97 11.73 10.60 -6.16
N ARG A 98 11.36 11.85 -6.43
CA ARG A 98 11.94 12.67 -7.50
C ARG A 98 13.45 12.86 -7.30
N VAL A 99 13.89 13.19 -6.08
CA VAL A 99 15.31 13.33 -5.73
C VAL A 99 16.07 12.02 -5.92
N ALA A 100 15.44 10.88 -5.60
CA ALA A 100 15.99 9.55 -5.84
C ALA A 100 15.89 9.07 -7.31
N GLY A 101 15.39 9.89 -8.23
CA GLY A 101 15.24 9.55 -9.66
C GLY A 101 14.01 8.70 -10.01
N GLY A 102 13.10 8.50 -9.06
CA GLY A 102 11.83 7.79 -9.24
C GLY A 102 10.63 8.72 -9.39
N VAL A 103 9.45 8.10 -9.50
CA VAL A 103 8.14 8.77 -9.50
C VAL A 103 7.32 8.23 -8.34
N ALA A 104 6.42 9.04 -7.80
CA ALA A 104 5.41 8.57 -6.87
C ALA A 104 4.04 9.16 -7.21
N GLN A 105 2.98 8.40 -6.96
CA GLN A 105 1.61 8.80 -7.25
C GLN A 105 0.70 8.37 -6.12
N VAL A 106 -0.27 9.22 -5.75
CA VAL A 106 -1.35 8.79 -4.86
C VAL A 106 -2.21 7.81 -5.62
N THR A 107 -2.27 6.59 -5.11
CA THR A 107 -3.00 5.50 -5.74
C THR A 107 -4.36 5.25 -5.09
N SER A 108 -4.50 5.57 -3.80
CA SER A 108 -5.75 5.39 -3.07
C SER A 108 -5.81 6.29 -1.86
N GLY A 109 -6.99 6.88 -1.64
CA GLY A 109 -7.41 7.38 -0.34
C GLY A 109 -8.22 6.28 0.35
N VAL A 110 -7.82 5.87 1.55
CA VAL A 110 -8.54 4.86 2.34
C VAL A 110 -9.29 5.52 3.48
N PRO A 111 -10.45 4.98 3.91
CA PRO A 111 -11.16 5.55 5.04
C PRO A 111 -10.36 5.41 6.33
N ALA A 112 -10.65 6.26 7.30
CA ALA A 112 -10.13 6.12 8.64
C ALA A 112 -11.19 6.44 9.69
N MET A 113 -10.99 5.87 10.87
CA MET A 113 -11.88 6.04 12.01
C MET A 113 -11.03 6.07 13.28
N CYS A 114 -11.46 6.80 14.30
CA CYS A 114 -10.78 6.81 15.59
C CYS A 114 -11.60 6.06 16.64
N TYR A 115 -10.95 5.08 17.27
CA TYR A 115 -11.51 4.34 18.40
C TYR A 115 -11.95 5.30 19.51
N GLY A 116 -11.05 6.19 19.96
CA GLY A 116 -11.36 7.16 21.02
C GLY A 116 -12.53 8.09 20.69
N ALA A 117 -12.71 8.48 19.43
CA ALA A 117 -13.82 9.33 19.00
C ALA A 117 -15.16 8.59 18.88
N THR A 118 -15.14 7.29 18.59
CA THR A 118 -16.35 6.49 18.35
C THR A 118 -16.75 5.62 19.54
N GLN A 119 -15.87 5.48 20.54
CA GLN A 119 -16.07 4.64 21.72
C GLN A 119 -17.32 5.05 22.51
N GLY A 120 -18.19 4.08 22.78
CA GLY A 120 -19.46 4.31 23.47
C GLY A 120 -20.61 4.77 22.56
N TYR A 121 -20.35 5.01 21.27
CA TYR A 121 -21.36 5.44 20.30
C TYR A 121 -21.63 4.36 19.24
N ALA A 122 -22.72 4.53 18.48
CA ALA A 122 -23.12 3.59 17.43
C ALA A 122 -22.04 3.35 16.37
N GLY A 123 -21.20 4.36 16.10
CA GLY A 123 -20.08 4.27 15.15
C GLY A 123 -19.04 3.21 15.53
N MET A 124 -18.88 2.87 16.81
CA MET A 124 -17.95 1.82 17.26
C MET A 124 -18.26 0.46 16.64
N LYS A 125 -19.53 0.22 16.27
CA LYS A 125 -19.95 -1.02 15.58
C LYS A 125 -19.31 -1.19 14.21
N LEU A 126 -18.80 -0.11 13.61
CA LEU A 126 -18.09 -0.13 12.33
C LEU A 126 -16.59 -0.39 12.50
N SER A 127 -16.05 -0.32 13.72
CA SER A 127 -14.61 -0.28 13.97
C SER A 127 -13.83 -1.49 13.46
N LEU A 128 -14.42 -2.67 13.54
CA LEU A 128 -13.77 -3.87 13.01
C LEU A 128 -13.86 -3.95 11.48
N PHE A 129 -14.97 -3.48 10.90
CA PHE A 129 -15.21 -3.52 9.46
C PHE A 129 -14.31 -2.55 8.69
N SER A 130 -13.93 -1.42 9.29
CA SER A 130 -13.04 -0.44 8.64
C SER A 130 -11.72 -1.06 8.18
N ARG A 131 -11.19 -2.04 8.93
CA ARG A 131 -9.96 -2.76 8.55
C ARG A 131 -10.11 -3.45 7.19
N ASP A 132 -11.22 -4.15 6.98
CA ASP A 132 -11.43 -4.90 5.73
C ASP A 132 -11.73 -3.93 4.57
N VAL A 133 -12.39 -2.80 4.84
CA VAL A 133 -12.58 -1.72 3.86
C VAL A 133 -11.25 -1.08 3.46
N ILE A 134 -10.36 -0.80 4.41
CA ILE A 134 -9.00 -0.27 4.14
C ILE A 134 -8.20 -1.26 3.29
N ALA A 135 -8.25 -2.56 3.64
CA ALA A 135 -7.57 -3.60 2.88
C ALA A 135 -8.07 -3.66 1.42
N MET A 136 -9.39 -3.66 1.21
CA MET A 136 -9.97 -3.66 -0.14
C MET A 136 -9.63 -2.39 -0.92
N ALA A 137 -9.77 -1.21 -0.32
CA ALA A 137 -9.46 0.07 -0.96
C ALA A 137 -7.97 0.19 -1.34
N THR A 138 -7.07 -0.39 -0.53
CA THR A 138 -5.64 -0.49 -0.84
C THR A 138 -5.40 -1.35 -2.08
N VAL A 139 -6.00 -2.55 -2.12
CA VAL A 139 -5.84 -3.48 -3.25
C VAL A 139 -6.43 -2.89 -4.54
N ILE A 140 -7.60 -2.25 -4.46
CA ILE A 140 -8.22 -1.57 -5.60
C ILE A 140 -7.28 -0.50 -6.17
N GLY A 141 -6.68 0.33 -5.31
CA GLY A 141 -5.69 1.32 -5.75
C GLY A 141 -4.50 0.68 -6.46
N LEU A 142 -3.90 -0.34 -5.86
CA LEU A 142 -2.71 -0.99 -6.40
C LEU A 142 -2.98 -1.85 -7.64
N SER A 143 -4.23 -2.20 -7.92
CA SER A 143 -4.63 -3.07 -9.04
C SER A 143 -4.34 -2.51 -10.44
N HIS A 144 -3.97 -1.23 -10.55
CA HIS A 144 -3.55 -0.62 -11.82
C HIS A 144 -2.26 -1.23 -12.38
N ASP A 145 -1.52 -2.02 -11.58
CA ASP A 145 -0.31 -2.76 -12.01
C ASP A 145 0.78 -1.86 -12.62
N ILE A 146 0.94 -0.66 -12.04
CA ILE A 146 1.93 0.33 -12.48
C ILE A 146 2.93 0.74 -11.39
N PHE A 147 2.93 0.07 -10.23
CA PHE A 147 3.73 0.45 -9.07
C PHE A 147 4.75 -0.63 -8.69
N ASP A 148 6.00 -0.25 -8.45
CA ASP A 148 7.06 -1.20 -8.04
C ASP A 148 7.03 -1.46 -6.53
N CYS A 149 6.54 -0.50 -5.76
CA CYS A 149 6.36 -0.58 -4.33
C CYS A 149 5.28 0.41 -3.89
N CYS A 150 4.94 0.38 -2.59
CA CYS A 150 4.01 1.34 -2.04
C CYS A 150 4.40 1.83 -0.65
N THR A 151 3.93 3.02 -0.31
CA THR A 151 3.95 3.56 1.06
C THR A 151 2.53 3.58 1.60
N VAL A 152 2.39 3.29 2.88
CA VAL A 152 1.09 3.24 3.57
C VAL A 152 1.10 4.21 4.73
N SER A 153 0.20 5.19 4.70
CA SER A 153 0.03 6.20 5.74
C SER A 153 -1.38 6.10 6.33
N TRP A 154 -1.56 5.15 7.25
CA TRP A 154 -2.77 5.02 8.06
C TRP A 154 -2.39 4.61 9.49
N GLY A 155 -3.02 5.23 10.50
CA GLY A 155 -2.87 4.82 11.89
C GLY A 155 -3.68 3.54 12.15
N LEU A 156 -3.08 2.57 12.85
CA LEU A 156 -3.83 1.47 13.49
C LEU A 156 -4.31 1.93 14.87
#